data_AF-A0A946E767-F1
#
_entry.id   AF-A0A946E767-F1
#
_cell.length_a   1.000
_cell.length_b   1.000
_cell.length_c   1.000
_cell.angle_alpha   90.00
_cell.angle_beta   90.00
_cell.angle_gamma   90.00
#
_symmetry.space_group_name_H-M   'P 1'
#
loop_
_entity.id
_entity.type
_entity.pdbx_description
1 polymer ?
#
loop_
_entity_poly.entity_id
_entity_poly.type
_entity_poly.pdbx_seq_one_letter_code
_entity_poly.pdbx_strand_id
1 'polypeptide(L)'
;MKKKIILPLITITLAFASCEVLNELGIDLPETSTTPAGLSQGEIIEGLKSALTVGAGNSSATASKVDGFMKNSKIKLPFPPEAESVREKVAKIPGGQAKIDEFVLTLNRAAEDAAIASKPIFIDAVKGMTVSDGLAILQGDEHAATNYLKDKTSASLKQAFMPKIKASIDKVALTSKWEPVANIYNKAMLFTGGKAVDPDLNNYVCDKAMAGLFSLIADEEQKIRKDPIARVNDILKKVFGSTEASGGN
;
A
#
# COMPACT_ATOMS: atom_id res chain seq x y z
N MET A 1 -61.85 -14.78 -52.58
CA MET A 1 -62.26 -13.98 -51.40
C MET A 1 -61.17 -14.05 -50.33
N LYS A 2 -60.34 -13.01 -50.18
CA LYS A 2 -59.62 -12.67 -48.94
C LYS A 2 -59.38 -11.15 -48.96
N LYS A 3 -60.10 -10.39 -48.13
CA LYS A 3 -60.03 -8.92 -48.02
C LYS A 3 -58.71 -8.54 -47.34
N LYS A 4 -57.94 -7.64 -47.95
CA LYS A 4 -56.78 -6.97 -47.34
C LYS A 4 -57.28 -5.74 -46.61
N ILE A 5 -57.06 -5.66 -45.30
CA ILE A 5 -57.32 -4.48 -44.48
C ILE A 5 -55.98 -3.77 -44.29
N ILE A 6 -55.88 -2.55 -44.82
CA ILE A 6 -54.78 -1.61 -44.61
C ILE A 6 -55.24 -0.70 -43.48
N LEU A 7 -54.49 -0.66 -42.37
CA LEU A 7 -54.70 0.27 -41.27
C LEU A 7 -53.48 1.22 -41.24
N PRO A 8 -53.66 2.54 -41.46
CA PRO A 8 -52.61 3.50 -41.16
C PRO A 8 -52.65 3.82 -39.65
N LEU A 9 -51.60 4.49 -39.13
CA LEU A 9 -51.74 5.80 -38.47
C LEU A 9 -50.79 6.03 -37.26
N ILE A 10 -50.18 7.22 -37.30
CA ILE A 10 -49.59 8.08 -36.25
C ILE A 10 -48.21 7.71 -35.67
N THR A 11 -47.21 8.39 -36.22
CA THR A 11 -45.94 8.77 -35.58
C THR A 11 -46.17 10.02 -34.74
N ILE A 12 -45.91 9.94 -33.43
CA ILE A 12 -45.90 11.08 -32.51
C ILE A 12 -44.46 11.60 -32.40
N THR A 13 -44.23 12.81 -32.93
CA THR A 13 -43.04 13.63 -32.67
C THR A 13 -43.43 14.67 -31.62
N LEU A 14 -42.93 14.52 -30.39
CA LEU A 14 -43.03 15.53 -29.34
C LEU A 14 -41.90 16.56 -29.52
N ALA A 15 -42.26 17.76 -29.98
CA ALA A 15 -41.45 18.95 -29.82
C ALA A 15 -42.03 19.73 -28.63
N PHE A 16 -41.27 19.82 -27.54
CA PHE A 16 -41.57 20.75 -26.45
C PHE A 16 -40.65 21.96 -26.57
N ALA A 17 -41.22 23.04 -27.09
CA ALA A 17 -40.74 24.39 -26.89
C ALA A 17 -41.79 25.11 -26.03
N SER A 18 -41.44 25.42 -24.78
CA SER A 18 -41.87 26.61 -24.03
C SER A 18 -41.64 26.42 -22.52
N CYS A 19 -40.65 27.11 -21.97
CA CYS A 19 -40.65 27.58 -20.59
C CYS A 19 -40.08 29.01 -20.59
N GLU A 20 -40.91 29.97 -20.96
CA GLU A 20 -40.65 31.39 -20.72
C GLU A 20 -41.92 32.01 -20.15
N VAL A 21 -42.24 31.63 -18.91
CA VAL A 21 -43.19 32.34 -18.04
C VAL A 21 -42.76 32.05 -16.61
N LEU A 22 -41.81 32.80 -16.06
CA LEU A 22 -41.53 32.88 -14.61
C LEU A 22 -40.46 33.95 -14.31
N ASN A 23 -40.66 35.19 -14.77
CA ASN A 23 -39.78 36.31 -14.39
C ASN A 23 -40.53 37.53 -13.84
N GLU A 24 -41.74 37.33 -13.30
CA GLU A 24 -42.56 38.41 -12.75
C GLU A 24 -42.95 38.21 -11.28
N LEU A 25 -42.07 37.59 -10.51
CA LEU A 25 -42.07 37.68 -9.05
C LEU A 25 -40.61 37.74 -8.64
N GLY A 26 -40.13 38.93 -8.24
CA GLY A 26 -38.74 39.21 -7.83
C GLY A 26 -38.32 38.52 -6.54
N ILE A 27 -38.50 37.20 -6.48
CA ILE A 27 -37.98 36.32 -5.45
C ILE A 27 -36.66 35.79 -6.00
N ASP A 28 -35.57 36.35 -5.49
CA ASP A 28 -34.20 35.90 -5.71
C ASP A 28 -34.03 34.53 -5.03
N LEU A 29 -34.51 33.47 -5.68
CA LEU A 29 -34.19 32.10 -5.30
C LEU A 29 -32.75 31.87 -5.73
N PRO A 30 -31.84 31.44 -4.83
CA PRO A 30 -30.46 31.18 -5.21
C PRO A 30 -30.46 30.10 -6.30
N GLU A 31 -30.11 30.50 -7.52
CA GLU A 31 -29.88 29.59 -8.62
C GLU A 31 -28.84 28.57 -8.16
N THR A 32 -29.30 27.35 -7.87
CA THR A 32 -28.42 26.20 -7.68
C THR A 32 -27.97 25.77 -9.06
N SER A 33 -27.13 26.61 -9.67
CA SER A 33 -26.33 26.26 -10.82
C SER A 33 -25.43 25.11 -10.38
N THR A 34 -25.79 23.89 -10.80
CA THR A 34 -24.92 22.72 -10.76
C THR A 34 -23.77 22.92 -11.75
N THR A 35 -22.90 23.85 -11.42
CA THR A 35 -21.49 23.81 -11.80
C THR A 35 -20.84 22.91 -10.77
N PRO A 36 -20.07 21.86 -11.13
CA PRO A 36 -19.25 21.19 -10.14
C PRO A 36 -18.25 22.24 -9.65
N ALA A 37 -18.52 22.82 -8.48
CA ALA A 37 -17.51 23.62 -7.80
C ALA A 37 -16.32 22.67 -7.57
N GLY A 38 -15.21 22.91 -8.28
CA GLY A 38 -13.97 22.18 -8.08
C GLY A 38 -13.60 22.21 -6.60
N LEU A 39 -13.06 21.10 -6.10
CA LEU A 39 -12.66 20.99 -4.70
C LEU A 39 -11.65 22.08 -4.35
N SER A 40 -11.76 22.66 -3.15
CA SER A 40 -10.69 23.51 -2.67
C SER A 40 -9.41 22.69 -2.45
N GLN A 41 -8.24 23.33 -2.60
CA GLN A 41 -6.96 22.65 -2.31
C GLN A 41 -6.92 22.09 -0.88
N GLY A 42 -7.54 22.79 0.08
CA GLY A 42 -7.64 22.32 1.48
C GLY A 42 -8.42 21.02 1.60
N GLU A 43 -9.61 20.93 1.00
CA GLU A 43 -10.43 19.72 0.97
C GLU A 43 -9.69 18.54 0.31
N ILE A 44 -8.97 18.80 -0.78
CA ILE A 44 -8.15 17.79 -1.45
C ILE A 44 -7.10 17.21 -0.51
N ILE A 45 -6.35 18.07 0.19
CA ILE A 45 -5.27 17.65 1.08
C ILE A 45 -5.82 16.91 2.29
N GLU A 46 -6.90 17.39 2.89
CA GLU A 46 -7.52 16.72 4.05
C GLU A 46 -8.03 15.33 3.68
N GLY A 47 -8.69 15.20 2.53
CA GLY A 47 -9.12 13.92 1.99
C GLY A 47 -7.95 12.97 1.80
N LEU A 48 -6.90 13.45 1.11
CA LEU A 48 -5.71 12.67 0.86
C LEU A 48 -4.99 12.24 2.15
N LYS A 49 -4.80 13.16 3.10
CA LYS A 49 -4.23 12.84 4.43
C LYS A 49 -5.06 11.79 5.15
N SER A 50 -6.38 11.87 5.06
CA SER A 50 -7.27 10.87 5.64
C SER A 50 -7.05 9.49 4.99
N ALA A 51 -7.02 9.39 3.66
CA ALA A 51 -6.71 8.14 2.95
C ALA A 51 -5.37 7.56 3.36
N LEU A 52 -4.30 8.34 3.28
CA LEU A 52 -2.96 7.83 3.61
C LEU A 52 -2.88 7.40 5.07
N THR A 53 -3.54 8.11 5.99
CA THR A 53 -3.60 7.73 7.39
C THR A 53 -4.27 6.36 7.57
N VAL A 54 -5.39 6.12 6.87
CA VAL A 54 -6.09 4.83 6.91
C VAL A 54 -5.24 3.73 6.26
N GLY A 55 -4.74 3.95 5.04
CA GLY A 55 -3.94 2.96 4.30
C GLY A 55 -2.64 2.60 5.03
N ALA A 56 -1.92 3.59 5.56
CA ALA A 56 -0.73 3.35 6.38
C ALA A 56 -1.10 2.63 7.69
N GLY A 57 -2.21 3.02 8.34
CA GLY A 57 -2.71 2.36 9.53
C GLY A 57 -3.05 0.88 9.31
N ASN A 58 -3.75 0.56 8.22
CA ASN A 58 -4.11 -0.80 7.82
C ASN A 58 -2.87 -1.64 7.48
N SER A 59 -1.92 -1.04 6.73
CA SER A 59 -0.67 -1.68 6.35
C SER A 59 0.18 -2.02 7.57
N SER A 60 0.38 -1.06 8.47
CA SER A 60 1.07 -1.27 9.74
C SER A 60 0.38 -2.33 10.61
N ALA A 61 -0.96 -2.31 10.71
CA ALA A 61 -1.72 -3.28 11.48
C ALA A 61 -1.58 -4.70 10.89
N THR A 62 -1.63 -4.83 9.56
CA THR A 62 -1.46 -6.10 8.87
C THR A 62 -0.04 -6.65 9.08
N ALA A 63 0.97 -5.80 8.90
CA ALA A 63 2.38 -6.18 9.06
C ALA A 63 2.75 -6.55 10.50
N SER A 64 2.20 -5.86 11.50
CA SER A 64 2.55 -6.06 12.90
C SER A 64 1.78 -7.18 13.61
N LYS A 65 0.76 -7.73 12.97
CA LYS A 65 -0.02 -8.83 13.55
C LYS A 65 0.84 -10.09 13.60
N VAL A 66 0.58 -10.94 14.60
CA VAL A 66 1.02 -12.34 14.58
C VAL A 66 0.58 -12.99 13.27
N ASP A 67 1.55 -13.51 12.53
CA ASP A 67 1.43 -14.12 11.20
C ASP A 67 1.19 -13.12 10.06
N GLY A 68 1.29 -11.82 10.34
CA GLY A 68 1.20 -10.75 9.37
C GLY A 68 2.25 -10.86 8.27
N PHE A 69 3.47 -11.27 8.63
CA PHE A 69 4.49 -11.65 7.67
C PHE A 69 4.44 -13.15 7.37
N MET A 70 4.39 -14.01 8.40
CA MET A 70 4.60 -15.45 8.21
C MET A 70 3.57 -16.13 7.29
N LYS A 71 2.30 -15.69 7.31
CA LYS A 71 1.21 -16.22 6.48
C LYS A 71 0.89 -15.38 5.25
N ASN A 72 1.59 -14.25 5.05
CA ASN A 72 1.37 -13.38 3.90
C ASN A 72 2.43 -13.66 2.84
N SER A 73 2.06 -14.37 1.78
CA SER A 73 2.99 -14.77 0.70
C SER A 73 3.69 -13.59 0.00
N LYS A 74 3.13 -12.38 0.07
CA LYS A 74 3.71 -11.19 -0.57
C LYS A 74 4.88 -10.61 0.22
N ILE A 75 4.78 -10.64 1.55
CA ILE A 75 5.75 -9.96 2.42
C ILE A 75 6.55 -10.91 3.30
N LYS A 76 6.16 -12.19 3.37
CA LYS A 76 6.88 -13.24 4.12
C LYS A 76 8.36 -13.16 3.81
N LEU A 77 9.18 -13.22 4.86
CA LEU A 77 10.63 -13.40 4.72
C LEU A 77 10.88 -14.90 4.52
N PRO A 78 11.19 -15.38 3.31
CA PRO A 78 11.56 -16.77 3.12
C PRO A 78 12.96 -17.04 3.70
N PHE A 79 13.37 -18.30 3.64
CA PHE A 79 14.80 -18.60 3.76
C PHE A 79 15.57 -17.84 2.65
N PRO A 80 16.77 -17.28 2.93
CA PRO A 80 17.52 -16.53 1.93
C PRO A 80 17.68 -17.34 0.63
N PRO A 81 17.17 -16.85 -0.52
CA PRO A 81 17.20 -17.61 -1.77
C PRO A 81 18.61 -17.87 -2.25
N GLU A 82 19.57 -17.02 -1.87
CA GLU A 82 20.98 -17.22 -2.15
C GLU A 82 21.56 -18.42 -1.38
N ALA A 83 20.94 -18.87 -0.28
CA ALA A 83 21.38 -20.01 0.54
C ALA A 83 20.58 -21.30 0.30
N GLU A 84 19.83 -21.37 -0.80
CA GLU A 84 18.90 -22.49 -1.08
C GLU A 84 19.56 -23.87 -1.00
N SER A 85 20.75 -24.02 -1.60
CA SER A 85 21.51 -25.26 -1.58
C SER A 85 21.91 -25.70 -0.16
N VAL A 86 22.12 -24.74 0.76
CA VAL A 86 22.37 -25.04 2.17
C VAL A 86 21.10 -25.53 2.84
N ARG A 87 19.98 -24.85 2.58
CA ARG A 87 18.66 -25.24 3.07
C ARG A 87 18.33 -26.69 2.69
N GLU A 88 18.54 -27.07 1.43
CA GLU A 88 18.29 -28.44 0.96
C GLU A 88 19.16 -29.48 1.67
N LYS A 89 20.42 -29.17 1.95
CA LYS A 89 21.32 -30.06 2.69
C LYS A 89 20.89 -30.21 4.14
N VAL A 90 20.53 -29.10 4.79
CA VAL A 90 20.03 -29.11 6.18
C VAL A 90 18.73 -29.91 6.26
N ALA A 91 17.82 -29.75 5.30
CA ALA A 91 16.54 -30.46 5.27
C ALA A 91 16.68 -32.00 5.21
N LYS A 92 17.80 -32.51 4.68
CA LYS A 92 18.09 -33.96 4.59
C LYS A 92 18.59 -34.57 5.91
N ILE A 93 18.96 -33.75 6.89
CA ILE A 93 19.41 -34.22 8.21
C ILE A 93 18.18 -34.43 9.10
N PRO A 94 18.12 -35.51 9.92
CA PRO A 94 17.05 -35.69 10.90
C PRO A 94 16.86 -34.45 11.78
N GLY A 95 15.65 -33.87 11.78
CA GLY A 95 15.32 -32.64 12.51
C GLY A 95 15.74 -31.33 11.83
N GLY A 96 16.39 -31.38 10.67
CA GLY A 96 16.86 -30.19 9.97
C GLY A 96 15.75 -29.32 9.37
N GLN A 97 14.66 -29.93 8.88
CA GLN A 97 13.49 -29.17 8.42
C GLN A 97 12.90 -28.30 9.54
N ALA A 98 12.76 -28.85 10.75
CA ALA A 98 12.27 -28.08 11.89
C ALA A 98 13.16 -26.88 12.23
N LYS A 99 14.48 -26.99 12.02
CA LYS A 99 15.43 -25.88 12.22
C LYS A 99 15.29 -24.80 11.14
N ILE A 100 15.01 -25.18 9.90
CA ILE A 100 14.71 -24.23 8.82
C ILE A 100 13.40 -23.51 9.12
N ASP A 101 12.37 -24.22 9.57
CA ASP A 101 11.07 -23.63 9.89
C ASP A 101 11.18 -22.68 11.09
N GLU A 102 11.92 -23.05 12.13
CA GLU A 102 12.23 -22.20 13.29
C GLU A 102 13.01 -20.94 12.89
N PHE A 103 13.98 -21.08 11.98
CA PHE A 103 14.74 -19.96 11.43
C PHE A 103 13.80 -18.98 10.69
N VAL A 104 13.03 -19.48 9.73
CA VAL A 104 12.10 -18.66 8.94
C VAL A 104 11.06 -18.00 9.85
N LEU A 105 10.49 -18.75 10.80
CA LEU A 105 9.55 -18.22 11.78
C LEU A 105 10.18 -17.06 12.55
N THR A 106 11.41 -17.21 13.04
CA THR A 106 12.10 -16.14 13.78
C THR A 106 12.25 -14.88 12.95
N LEU A 107 12.65 -14.98 11.68
CA LEU A 107 12.80 -13.80 10.82
C LEU A 107 11.49 -13.04 10.66
N ASN A 108 10.40 -13.80 10.43
CA ASN A 108 9.08 -13.21 10.26
C ASN A 108 8.55 -12.60 11.56
N ARG A 109 8.79 -13.23 12.72
CA ARG A 109 8.44 -12.66 14.02
C ARG A 109 9.21 -11.37 14.31
N ALA A 110 10.50 -11.33 13.98
CA ALA A 110 11.30 -10.12 14.12
C ALA A 110 10.79 -8.98 13.22
N ALA A 111 10.35 -9.29 11.99
CA ALA A 111 9.73 -8.32 11.09
C ALA A 111 8.38 -7.80 11.62
N GLU A 112 7.52 -8.71 12.12
CA GLU A 112 6.23 -8.37 12.74
C GLU A 112 6.40 -7.47 13.98
N ASP A 113 7.33 -7.83 14.88
CA ASP A 113 7.64 -7.06 16.09
C ASP A 113 8.15 -5.66 15.76
N ALA A 114 9.00 -5.52 14.74
CA ALA A 114 9.46 -4.21 14.28
C ALA A 114 8.33 -3.38 13.66
N ALA A 115 7.46 -4.00 12.87
CA ALA A 115 6.36 -3.32 12.19
C ALA A 115 5.40 -2.62 13.15
N ILE A 116 5.32 -3.02 14.44
CA ILE A 116 4.56 -2.32 15.48
C ILE A 116 4.93 -0.83 15.54
N ALA A 117 6.22 -0.49 15.36
CA ALA A 117 6.70 0.88 15.45
C ALA A 117 6.33 1.75 14.23
N SER A 118 5.85 1.16 13.13
CA SER A 118 5.67 1.89 11.87
C SER A 118 4.49 2.87 11.86
N LYS A 119 3.38 2.51 12.52
CA LYS A 119 2.13 3.30 12.48
C LYS A 119 2.32 4.77 12.88
N PRO A 120 2.92 5.11 14.04
CA PRO A 120 3.11 6.52 14.41
C PRO A 120 4.01 7.27 13.42
N ILE A 121 5.06 6.62 12.90
CA ILE A 121 5.99 7.23 11.94
C ILE A 121 5.27 7.63 10.65
N PHE A 122 4.41 6.77 10.12
CA PHE A 122 3.62 7.13 8.94
C PHE A 122 2.60 8.22 9.23
N ILE A 123 1.88 8.14 10.36
CA ILE A 123 0.91 9.17 10.73
C ILE A 123 1.56 10.54 10.82
N ASP A 124 2.76 10.62 11.40
CA ASP A 124 3.49 11.89 11.54
C ASP A 124 3.96 12.41 10.17
N ALA A 125 4.43 11.54 9.27
CA ALA A 125 4.75 11.93 7.90
C ALA A 125 3.51 12.46 7.14
N VAL A 126 2.36 11.80 7.28
CA VAL A 126 1.11 12.24 6.65
C VAL A 126 0.64 13.58 7.22
N LYS A 127 0.73 13.80 8.54
CA LYS A 127 0.41 15.10 9.15
C LYS A 127 1.29 16.22 8.61
N GLY A 128 2.59 15.94 8.43
CA GLY A 128 3.58 16.86 7.88
C GLY A 128 3.50 17.11 6.37
N MET A 129 2.58 16.44 5.66
CA MET A 129 2.39 16.61 4.22
C MET A 129 1.94 18.04 3.88
N THR A 130 2.64 18.66 2.93
CA THR A 130 2.33 19.99 2.41
C THR A 130 1.27 19.93 1.32
N VAL A 131 0.74 21.10 0.94
CA VAL A 131 -0.17 21.25 -0.21
C VAL A 131 0.46 20.69 -1.50
N SER A 132 1.74 21.04 -1.73
CA SER A 132 2.48 20.62 -2.92
C SER A 132 2.66 19.11 -2.96
N ASP A 133 3.02 18.49 -1.83
CA ASP A 133 3.13 17.03 -1.72
C ASP A 133 1.79 16.36 -2.03
N GLY A 134 0.69 16.90 -1.50
CA GLY A 134 -0.64 16.35 -1.70
C GLY A 134 -1.08 16.41 -3.18
N LEU A 135 -0.83 17.52 -3.85
CA LEU A 135 -1.11 17.65 -5.29
C LEU A 135 -0.24 16.72 -6.13
N ALA A 136 1.05 16.61 -5.81
CA ALA A 136 1.97 15.70 -6.48
C ALA A 136 1.54 14.23 -6.33
N ILE A 137 1.01 13.85 -5.17
CA ILE A 137 0.45 12.52 -4.95
C ILE A 137 -0.84 12.32 -5.76
N LEU A 138 -1.76 13.29 -5.73
CA LEU A 138 -3.03 13.20 -6.44
C LEU A 138 -2.83 13.03 -7.95
N GLN A 139 -1.93 13.83 -8.53
CA GLN A 139 -1.64 13.86 -9.96
C GLN A 139 -0.57 12.85 -10.39
N GLY A 140 0.11 12.22 -9.42
CA GLY A 140 1.15 11.25 -9.65
C GLY A 140 0.62 9.87 -10.07
N ASP A 141 1.56 8.98 -10.35
CA ASP A 141 1.29 7.59 -10.74
C ASP A 141 0.62 6.77 -9.62
N GLU A 142 0.36 5.48 -9.89
CA GLU A 142 -0.31 4.58 -8.94
C GLU A 142 0.47 4.29 -7.65
N HIS A 143 1.69 4.82 -7.51
CA HIS A 143 2.60 4.63 -6.38
C HIS A 143 3.05 5.96 -5.75
N ALA A 144 2.49 7.10 -6.15
CA ALA A 144 2.97 8.41 -5.69
C ALA A 144 2.88 8.57 -4.16
N ALA A 145 1.81 8.09 -3.51
CA ALA A 145 1.68 8.14 -2.05
C ALA A 145 2.68 7.19 -1.36
N THR A 146 2.88 6.01 -1.93
CA THR A 146 3.84 5.02 -1.44
C THR A 146 5.27 5.56 -1.50
N ASN A 147 5.65 6.16 -2.62
CA ASN A 147 6.97 6.76 -2.81
C ASN A 147 7.18 7.92 -1.84
N TYR A 148 6.18 8.80 -1.69
CA TYR A 148 6.23 9.87 -0.68
C TYR A 148 6.49 9.31 0.73
N LEU A 149 5.71 8.32 1.17
CA LEU A 149 5.90 7.73 2.50
C LEU A 149 7.27 7.06 2.61
N LYS A 150 7.73 6.35 1.57
CA LYS A 150 9.05 5.75 1.55
C LYS A 150 10.16 6.78 1.76
N ASP A 151 10.11 7.88 1.04
CA ASP A 151 11.12 8.94 1.12
C ASP A 151 11.09 9.65 2.48
N LYS A 152 9.90 9.92 3.03
CA LYS A 152 9.75 10.64 4.29
C LYS A 152 10.01 9.79 5.53
N THR A 153 9.92 8.46 5.44
CA THR A 153 9.91 7.59 6.64
C THR A 153 11.01 6.55 6.71
N SER A 154 11.69 6.22 5.60
CA SER A 154 12.64 5.09 5.58
C SER A 154 13.72 5.18 6.66
N ALA A 155 14.31 6.36 6.88
CA ALA A 155 15.33 6.56 7.90
C ALA A 155 14.78 6.32 9.33
N SER A 156 13.64 6.92 9.66
CA SER A 156 12.99 6.76 10.96
C SER A 156 12.50 5.33 11.20
N LEU A 157 11.98 4.66 10.16
CA LEU A 157 11.60 3.26 10.22
C LEU A 157 12.81 2.39 10.53
N LYS A 158 13.91 2.54 9.79
CA LYS A 158 15.14 1.77 10.02
C LYS A 158 15.66 1.96 11.44
N GLN A 159 15.68 3.20 11.93
CA GLN A 159 16.09 3.54 13.30
C GLN A 159 15.18 2.87 14.36
N ALA A 160 13.87 2.85 14.14
CA ALA A 160 12.91 2.26 15.08
C ALA A 160 12.86 0.73 15.01
N PHE A 161 13.08 0.15 13.82
CA PHE A 161 12.98 -1.29 13.57
C PHE A 161 14.19 -2.04 14.10
N MET A 162 15.39 -1.51 13.88
CA MET A 162 16.65 -2.18 14.21
C MET A 162 16.71 -2.69 15.67
N PRO A 163 16.40 -1.90 16.72
CA PRO A 163 16.44 -2.41 18.09
C PRO A 163 15.39 -3.49 18.37
N LYS A 164 14.22 -3.45 17.71
CA LYS A 164 13.17 -4.48 17.86
C LYS A 164 13.59 -5.79 17.21
N ILE A 165 14.13 -5.71 16.00
CA ILE A 165 14.65 -6.87 15.26
C ILE A 165 15.78 -7.52 16.04
N LYS A 166 16.75 -6.73 16.49
CA LYS A 166 17.88 -7.23 17.27
C LYS A 166 17.38 -7.97 18.53
N ALA A 167 16.45 -7.38 19.27
CA ALA A 167 15.88 -8.02 20.44
C ALA A 167 15.16 -9.35 20.12
N SER A 168 14.47 -9.45 18.98
CA SER A 168 13.75 -10.68 18.59
C SER A 168 14.69 -11.77 18.06
N ILE A 169 15.74 -11.40 17.33
CA ILE A 169 16.78 -12.32 16.86
C ILE A 169 17.67 -12.82 18.01
N ASP A 170 18.01 -11.95 18.95
CA ASP A 170 18.86 -12.30 20.10
C ASP A 170 18.19 -13.32 21.03
N LYS A 171 16.85 -13.29 21.17
CA LYS A 171 16.08 -14.23 22.01
C LYS A 171 16.32 -15.70 21.66
N VAL A 172 16.64 -16.00 20.41
CA VAL A 172 16.85 -17.38 19.92
C VAL A 172 18.32 -17.67 19.57
N ALA A 173 19.22 -16.74 19.92
CA ALA A 173 20.65 -16.80 19.61
C ALA A 173 20.91 -17.15 18.12
N LEU A 174 20.14 -16.54 17.21
CA LEU A 174 20.20 -16.89 15.79
C LEU A 174 21.43 -16.31 15.10
N THR A 175 21.81 -15.08 15.44
CA THR A 175 23.01 -14.41 14.90
C THR A 175 24.28 -15.21 15.12
N SER A 176 24.49 -15.73 16.34
CA SER A 176 25.68 -16.53 16.68
C SER A 176 25.77 -17.85 15.93
N LYS A 177 24.64 -18.37 15.43
CA LYS A 177 24.57 -19.59 14.62
C LYS A 177 24.64 -19.29 13.11
N TRP A 178 24.06 -18.17 12.67
CA TRP A 178 23.98 -17.80 11.26
C TRP A 178 25.30 -17.26 10.71
N GLU A 179 25.93 -16.31 11.40
CA GLU A 179 27.09 -15.59 10.88
C GLU A 179 28.26 -16.53 10.50
N PRO A 180 28.64 -17.55 11.30
CA PRO A 180 29.69 -18.49 10.90
C PRO A 180 29.32 -19.30 9.66
N VAL A 181 28.05 -19.73 9.57
CA VAL A 181 27.54 -20.52 8.43
C VAL A 181 27.50 -19.67 7.17
N ALA A 182 26.99 -18.44 7.26
CA ALA A 182 26.97 -17.46 6.17
C ALA A 182 28.38 -17.15 5.66
N ASN A 183 29.34 -16.94 6.56
CA ASN A 183 30.72 -16.65 6.19
C ASN A 183 31.42 -17.83 5.50
N ILE A 184 31.20 -19.07 5.98
CA ILE A 184 31.70 -20.27 5.31
C ILE A 184 31.07 -20.43 3.93
N TYR A 185 29.75 -20.23 3.84
CA TYR A 185 29.02 -20.26 2.57
C TYR A 185 29.56 -19.23 1.57
N ASN A 186 29.69 -17.98 1.99
CA ASN A 186 30.20 -16.89 1.16
C ASN A 186 31.62 -17.17 0.65
N LYS A 187 32.50 -17.72 1.50
CA LYS A 187 33.84 -18.16 1.08
C LYS A 187 33.77 -19.25 0.02
N ALA A 188 32.90 -20.25 0.17
CA ALA A 188 32.72 -21.29 -0.84
C ALA A 188 32.22 -20.72 -2.17
N MET A 189 31.31 -19.74 -2.13
CA MET A 189 30.77 -19.09 -3.33
C MET A 189 31.82 -18.30 -4.13
N LEU A 190 32.88 -17.79 -3.49
CA LEU A 190 34.01 -17.17 -4.21
C LEU A 190 34.72 -18.15 -5.16
N PHE A 191 34.71 -19.44 -4.85
CA PHE A 191 35.33 -20.48 -5.67
C PHE A 191 34.36 -21.09 -6.70
N THR A 192 33.06 -21.06 -6.43
CA THR A 192 32.03 -21.67 -7.29
C THR A 192 31.25 -20.66 -8.14
N GLY A 193 31.50 -19.35 -7.98
CA GLY A 193 30.81 -18.28 -8.70
C GLY A 193 29.36 -18.04 -8.28
N GLY A 194 28.97 -18.46 -7.07
CA GLY A 194 27.60 -18.29 -6.56
C GLY A 194 27.35 -16.92 -5.90
N LYS A 195 26.09 -16.63 -5.55
CA LYS A 195 25.71 -15.38 -4.87
C LYS A 195 25.95 -15.50 -3.36
N ALA A 196 26.59 -14.48 -2.79
CA ALA A 196 26.76 -14.37 -1.34
C ALA A 196 25.43 -14.08 -0.63
N VAL A 197 25.33 -14.49 0.63
CA VAL A 197 24.24 -14.17 1.55
C VAL A 197 24.68 -13.07 2.51
N ASP A 198 23.73 -12.31 3.06
CA ASP A 198 24.04 -11.31 4.08
C ASP A 198 24.36 -12.01 5.43
N PRO A 199 25.58 -11.85 5.97
CA PRO A 199 25.91 -12.37 7.30
C PRO A 199 25.21 -11.59 8.42
N ASP A 200 24.81 -10.33 8.20
CA ASP A 200 24.07 -9.53 9.18
C ASP A 200 22.56 -9.73 9.03
N LEU A 201 22.06 -10.66 9.83
CA LEU A 201 20.65 -11.01 9.83
C LEU A 201 19.74 -9.84 10.26
N ASN A 202 20.24 -8.90 11.07
CA ASN A 202 19.44 -7.77 11.52
C ASN A 202 19.15 -6.81 10.37
N ASN A 203 20.19 -6.47 9.60
CA ASN A 203 20.04 -5.62 8.41
C ASN A 203 19.17 -6.29 7.35
N TYR A 204 19.41 -7.57 7.07
CA TYR A 204 18.57 -8.35 6.15
C TYR A 204 17.09 -8.29 6.54
N VAL A 205 16.76 -8.61 7.80
CA VAL A 205 15.37 -8.60 8.27
C VAL A 205 14.80 -7.19 8.24
N CYS A 206 15.57 -6.17 8.60
CA CYS A 206 15.12 -4.77 8.60
C CYS A 206 14.73 -4.31 7.21
N ASP A 207 15.61 -4.51 6.22
CA ASP A 207 15.36 -4.07 4.86
C ASP A 207 14.20 -4.84 4.22
N LYS A 208 14.06 -6.16 4.51
CA LYS A 208 12.91 -6.96 4.06
C LYS A 208 11.61 -6.56 4.74
N ALA A 209 11.63 -6.27 6.04
CA ALA A 209 10.45 -5.82 6.78
C ALA A 209 9.95 -4.48 6.24
N MET A 210 10.85 -3.52 5.99
CA MET A 210 10.51 -2.24 5.38
C MET A 210 9.97 -2.42 3.96
N ALA A 211 10.62 -3.24 3.12
CA ALA A 211 10.15 -3.53 1.77
C ALA A 211 8.75 -4.15 1.76
N GLY A 212 8.51 -5.13 2.65
CA GLY A 212 7.20 -5.74 2.84
C GLY A 212 6.13 -4.74 3.25
N LEU A 213 6.46 -3.87 4.21
CA LEU A 213 5.55 -2.83 4.68
C LEU A 213 5.17 -1.83 3.58
N PHE A 214 6.14 -1.34 2.79
CA PHE A 214 5.85 -0.47 1.65
C PHE A 214 5.07 -1.19 0.55
N SER A 215 5.28 -2.50 0.37
CA SER A 215 4.50 -3.31 -0.54
C SER A 215 3.02 -3.44 -0.12
N LEU A 216 2.71 -3.43 1.18
CA LEU A 216 1.32 -3.37 1.66
C LEU A 216 0.71 -1.98 1.45
N ILE A 217 1.48 -0.91 1.68
CA ILE A 217 1.03 0.47 1.44
C ILE A 217 0.70 0.67 -0.04
N ALA A 218 1.53 0.13 -0.94
CA ALA A 218 1.26 0.14 -2.37
C ALA A 218 -0.06 -0.56 -2.72
N ASP A 219 -0.40 -1.67 -2.05
CA ASP A 219 -1.68 -2.34 -2.27
C ASP A 219 -2.86 -1.49 -1.80
N GLU A 220 -2.75 -0.86 -0.63
CA GLU A 220 -3.77 0.06 -0.11
C GLU A 220 -3.95 1.29 -1.02
N GLU A 221 -2.85 1.87 -1.51
CA GLU A 221 -2.90 2.97 -2.48
C GLU A 221 -3.60 2.56 -3.77
N GLN A 222 -3.22 1.41 -4.34
CA GLN A 222 -3.85 0.91 -5.57
C GLN A 222 -5.34 0.64 -5.37
N LYS A 223 -5.76 0.09 -4.24
CA LYS A 223 -7.18 -0.10 -3.90
C LYS A 223 -7.92 1.23 -3.88
N ILE A 224 -7.40 2.24 -3.18
CA ILE A 224 -8.04 3.56 -3.06
C ILE A 224 -8.16 4.26 -4.42
N ARG A 225 -7.14 4.13 -5.28
CA ARG A 225 -7.16 4.70 -6.64
C ARG A 225 -8.18 4.00 -7.54
N LYS A 226 -8.19 2.66 -7.57
CA LYS A 226 -8.97 1.86 -8.53
C LYS A 226 -10.41 1.58 -8.10
N ASP A 227 -10.67 1.46 -6.80
CA ASP A 227 -11.96 1.05 -6.27
C ASP A 227 -12.67 2.22 -5.54
N PRO A 228 -13.77 2.76 -6.08
CA PRO A 228 -14.58 3.77 -5.41
C PRO A 228 -15.15 3.33 -4.05
N ILE A 229 -15.29 2.03 -3.79
CA ILE A 229 -15.76 1.49 -2.50
C ILE A 229 -14.65 1.58 -1.45
N ALA A 230 -13.39 1.40 -1.86
CA ALA A 230 -12.24 1.57 -0.98
C ALA A 230 -12.01 3.04 -0.55
N ARG A 231 -12.71 4.00 -1.19
CA ARG A 231 -12.75 5.40 -0.79
C ARG A 231 -13.76 5.56 0.36
N VAL A 232 -13.29 5.18 1.56
CA VAL A 232 -14.09 5.03 2.79
C VAL A 232 -14.77 6.30 3.30
N ASN A 233 -14.46 7.47 2.72
CA ASN A 233 -15.13 8.72 3.06
C ASN A 233 -15.52 9.50 1.80
N ASP A 234 -16.51 10.38 1.94
CA ASP A 234 -17.06 11.12 0.80
C ASP A 234 -16.04 12.11 0.21
N ILE A 235 -15.10 12.58 1.02
CA ILE A 235 -14.03 13.45 0.53
C ILE A 235 -13.10 12.72 -0.43
N LEU A 236 -12.78 11.44 -0.19
CA LEU A 236 -11.96 10.64 -1.11
C LEU A 236 -12.68 10.33 -2.42
N LYS A 237 -13.99 10.08 -2.37
CA LYS A 237 -14.80 9.89 -3.58
C LYS A 237 -14.78 11.15 -4.44
N LYS A 238 -14.89 12.33 -3.81
CA LYS A 238 -14.79 13.61 -4.49
C LYS A 238 -13.39 13.83 -5.06
N VAL A 239 -12.34 13.70 -4.26
CA VAL A 239 -10.94 13.96 -4.66
C VAL A 239 -10.49 13.08 -5.81
N PHE A 240 -10.70 11.76 -5.73
CA PHE A 240 -10.32 10.84 -6.81
C PHE A 240 -11.39 10.71 -7.91
N GLY A 241 -12.47 11.48 -7.82
CA GLY A 241 -13.51 11.58 -8.85
C GLY A 241 -13.49 12.92 -9.58
N SER A 242 -12.58 13.83 -9.22
CA SER A 242 -12.53 15.18 -9.77
C SER A 242 -11.61 15.27 -10.99
N THR A 243 -11.77 16.32 -11.79
CA THR A 243 -10.97 16.59 -13.00
C THR A 243 -9.50 16.81 -12.69
N GLU A 244 -9.19 17.30 -11.49
CA GLU A 244 -7.83 17.51 -10.99
C GLU A 244 -7.05 16.20 -10.82
N ALA A 245 -7.74 15.09 -10.52
CA ALA A 245 -7.13 13.77 -10.39
C ALA A 245 -6.80 13.12 -11.75
N SER A 246 -7.53 13.48 -12.81
CA SER A 246 -7.31 12.96 -14.16
C SER A 246 -6.23 13.70 -14.96
N GLY A 247 -5.53 14.66 -14.35
CA GLY A 247 -4.64 15.57 -15.06
C GLY A 247 -5.47 16.50 -15.95
N GLY A 248 -6.01 17.56 -15.34
CA GLY A 248 -6.90 18.50 -16.02
C GLY A 248 -6.37 18.94 -17.39
N ASN A 249 -7.23 18.82 -18.39
CA ASN A 249 -7.04 19.44 -19.70
C ASN A 249 -7.90 20.71 -19.73
#